data_AF-A0A934YKU5-F1
#
_entry.id   AF-A0A934YKU5-F1
#
_cell.length_a   1.000
_cell.length_b   1.000
_cell.length_c   1.000
_cell.angle_alpha   90.00
_cell.angle_beta   90.00
_cell.angle_gamma   90.00
#
_symmetry.space_group_name_H-M   'P 1'
#
loop_
_entity.id
_entity.type
_entity.pdbx_description
1 polymer ?
#
loop_
_entity_poly.entity_id
_entity_poly.type
_entity_poly.pdbx_seq_one_letter_code
_entity_poly.pdbx_strand_id
1 'polypeptide(L)'
;MILRPSSTLVSFPLVALATALVAVAACSSTPTPAADAGVAATDAATIDAAASDATPPPPPDGGPVDASKPDTAVPGACDTNGFVSVADDGFVKSSDGSVGVVSQTTLASPVDAMELVLVPLTGNAVTVGKRTLTAVDASYDTCKTCVLIRTKCDDNLSNCQKTFMAKTGSVDVTTFGGKGGRLEASLDVSLVEVTIDGQNKTSPVAGGKTWCLAAHKVVVAKLQ
;
A
#
# COMPACT_ATOMS: atom_id res chain seq x y z
N MET A 1 8.54 -13.55 53.61
CA MET A 1 7.77 -12.28 53.56
C MET A 1 7.00 -12.28 52.27
N ILE A 2 5.70 -12.56 52.36
CA ILE A 2 4.76 -12.77 51.25
C ILE A 2 3.98 -11.46 51.10
N LEU A 3 4.02 -10.82 49.93
CA LEU A 3 3.07 -9.76 49.58
C LEU A 3 2.57 -9.99 48.15
N ARG A 4 1.23 -10.02 48.07
CA ARG A 4 0.37 -10.45 46.96
C ARG A 4 0.19 -9.35 45.89
N PRO A 5 -0.30 -9.71 44.69
CA PRO A 5 -0.59 -8.78 43.59
C PRO A 5 -1.93 -8.06 43.80
N SER A 6 -1.98 -6.76 43.47
CA SER A 6 -3.23 -6.00 43.35
C SER A 6 -3.73 -6.06 41.91
N SER A 7 -4.82 -6.80 41.71
CA SER A 7 -5.62 -6.81 40.48
C SER A 7 -6.64 -5.67 40.55
N THR A 8 -6.57 -4.71 39.63
CA THR A 8 -7.58 -3.67 39.50
C THR A 8 -8.59 -4.10 38.42
N LEU A 9 -9.74 -4.61 38.88
CA LEU A 9 -10.94 -4.86 38.07
C LEU A 9 -11.50 -3.53 37.59
N VAL A 10 -11.43 -3.26 36.28
CA VAL A 10 -12.18 -2.17 35.64
C VAL A 10 -13.49 -2.76 35.11
N SER A 11 -14.57 -2.44 35.81
CA SER A 11 -15.94 -2.79 35.46
C SER A 11 -16.43 -1.83 34.36
N PHE A 12 -16.79 -2.37 33.19
CA PHE A 12 -17.44 -1.60 32.13
C PHE A 12 -18.97 -1.76 32.25
N PRO A 13 -19.75 -0.66 32.32
CA PRO A 13 -21.20 -0.76 32.32
C PRO A 13 -21.71 -1.19 30.94
N LEU A 14 -22.62 -2.19 30.97
CA LEU A 14 -23.51 -2.56 29.88
C LEU A 14 -24.26 -1.32 29.37
N VAL A 15 -24.03 -0.92 28.12
CA VAL A 15 -24.91 0.01 27.41
C VAL A 15 -25.89 -0.81 26.60
N ALA A 16 -27.16 -0.75 26.99
CA ALA A 16 -28.27 -1.40 26.33
C ALA A 16 -28.50 -0.79 24.93
N LEU A 17 -28.53 -1.65 23.91
CA LEU A 17 -28.84 -1.31 22.53
C LEU A 17 -30.35 -1.09 22.40
N ALA A 18 -30.79 0.16 22.26
CA ALA A 18 -32.17 0.48 21.92
C ALA A 18 -32.36 0.42 20.39
N THR A 19 -33.08 -0.59 19.93
CA THR A 19 -33.59 -0.70 18.56
C THR A 19 -34.63 0.38 18.27
N ALA A 20 -34.31 1.34 17.41
CA ALA A 20 -35.29 2.25 16.82
C ALA A 20 -35.71 1.73 15.44
N LEU A 21 -36.95 1.23 15.39
CA LEU A 21 -37.72 0.93 14.19
C LEU A 21 -37.93 2.24 13.41
N VAL A 22 -37.47 2.35 12.17
CA VAL A 22 -37.91 3.42 11.25
C VAL A 22 -38.86 2.81 10.25
N ALA A 23 -40.11 3.26 10.33
CA ALA A 23 -41.22 2.86 9.49
C ALA A 23 -41.05 3.36 8.05
N VAL A 24 -41.40 2.49 7.12
CA VAL A 24 -41.57 2.75 5.68
C VAL A 24 -42.76 3.70 5.51
N ALA A 25 -42.50 4.92 5.01
CA ALA A 25 -43.54 5.81 4.51
C ALA A 25 -43.51 5.81 2.98
N ALA A 26 -44.42 5.04 2.39
CA ALA A 26 -44.77 5.14 0.99
C ALA A 26 -45.59 6.42 0.75
N CYS A 27 -45.11 7.29 -0.16
CA CYS A 27 -45.94 8.30 -0.80
C CYS A 27 -45.73 8.21 -2.32
N SER A 28 -46.76 7.66 -2.95
CA SER A 28 -47.05 7.62 -4.38
C SER A 28 -47.49 8.99 -4.94
N SER A 29 -47.56 9.04 -6.28
CA SER A 29 -48.18 10.06 -7.18
C SER A 29 -47.23 11.16 -7.67
N THR A 30 -47.11 11.51 -8.96
CA THR A 30 -48.07 11.47 -10.08
C THR A 30 -47.33 11.59 -11.43
N PRO A 31 -47.82 11.00 -12.54
CA PRO A 31 -47.27 11.18 -13.89
C PRO A 31 -47.89 12.39 -14.61
N THR A 32 -47.14 13.08 -15.48
CA THR A 32 -47.71 13.97 -16.51
C THR A 32 -46.92 13.88 -17.83
N PRO A 33 -47.60 13.68 -18.98
CA PRO A 33 -47.01 13.63 -20.31
C PRO A 33 -47.11 15.00 -21.02
N ALA A 34 -46.24 15.24 -22.01
CA ALA A 34 -46.62 15.87 -23.28
C ALA A 34 -45.46 15.79 -24.27
N ALA A 35 -45.78 15.28 -25.46
CA ALA A 35 -44.97 15.38 -26.65
C ALA A 35 -44.91 16.83 -27.14
N ASP A 36 -43.81 17.23 -27.78
CA ASP A 36 -43.94 17.96 -29.04
C ASP A 36 -42.73 17.74 -29.97
N ALA A 37 -43.05 17.64 -31.24
CA ALA A 37 -42.15 17.46 -32.37
C ALA A 37 -41.59 18.83 -32.81
N GLY A 38 -40.36 18.84 -33.35
CA GLY A 38 -39.82 20.09 -33.91
C GLY A 38 -38.45 19.92 -34.54
N VAL A 39 -38.46 19.76 -35.85
CA VAL A 39 -37.33 19.61 -36.78
C VAL A 39 -36.45 20.86 -36.81
N ALA A 40 -35.13 20.69 -36.82
CA ALA A 40 -34.23 21.56 -37.60
C ALA A 40 -32.96 20.78 -37.95
N ALA A 41 -32.80 20.50 -39.24
CA ALA A 41 -31.55 20.08 -39.84
C ALA A 41 -30.53 21.22 -39.71
N THR A 42 -29.33 20.91 -39.25
CA THR A 42 -28.19 21.85 -39.29
C THR A 42 -27.06 21.22 -40.07
N ASP A 43 -26.54 22.03 -40.98
CA ASP A 43 -25.65 21.76 -42.10
C ASP A 43 -24.48 20.82 -41.86
N ALA A 44 -24.27 19.98 -42.88
CA ALA A 44 -23.03 19.27 -43.12
C ALA A 44 -21.90 20.28 -43.39
N ALA A 45 -21.07 20.54 -42.38
CA ALA A 45 -19.76 21.10 -42.59
C ALA A 45 -18.84 20.00 -43.14
N THR A 46 -18.51 20.12 -44.43
CA THR A 46 -17.41 19.41 -45.08
C THR A 46 -16.12 19.68 -44.32
N ILE A 47 -15.60 18.68 -43.61
CA ILE A 47 -14.25 18.74 -43.05
C ILE A 47 -13.30 18.23 -44.12
N ASP A 48 -12.48 19.14 -44.64
CA ASP A 48 -11.34 18.83 -45.48
C ASP A 48 -10.45 17.80 -44.77
N ALA A 49 -10.34 16.63 -45.39
CA ALA A 49 -9.40 15.59 -45.02
C ALA A 49 -7.99 16.07 -45.34
N ALA A 50 -7.41 16.84 -44.42
CA ALA A 50 -5.96 17.04 -44.39
C ALA A 50 -5.31 15.68 -44.19
N ALA A 51 -4.55 15.24 -45.20
CA ALA A 51 -3.72 14.07 -45.14
C ALA A 51 -2.80 14.16 -43.91
N SER A 52 -3.14 13.40 -42.86
CA SER A 52 -2.19 13.13 -41.79
C SER A 52 -1.11 12.25 -42.39
N ASP A 53 0.05 12.87 -42.61
CA ASP A 53 1.33 12.19 -42.77
C ASP A 53 1.63 11.46 -41.46
N ALA A 54 0.99 10.29 -41.32
CA ALA A 54 1.21 9.38 -40.21
C ALA A 54 2.54 8.68 -40.48
N THR A 55 3.63 9.34 -40.10
CA THR A 55 4.88 8.64 -39.85
C THR A 55 4.55 7.53 -38.86
N PRO A 56 4.75 6.25 -39.22
CA PRO A 56 4.49 5.15 -38.29
C PRO A 56 5.28 5.42 -37.01
N PRO A 57 4.68 5.23 -35.82
CA PRO A 57 5.42 5.35 -34.57
C PRO A 57 6.65 4.45 -34.68
N PRO A 58 7.82 4.92 -34.23
CA PRO A 58 9.00 4.07 -34.21
C PRO A 58 8.65 2.76 -33.49
N PRO A 59 9.18 1.61 -33.95
CA PRO A 59 8.97 0.34 -33.28
C PRO A 59 9.25 0.51 -31.78
N PRO A 60 8.47 -0.12 -30.89
CA PRO A 60 8.75 -0.07 -29.47
C PRO A 60 10.21 -0.44 -29.29
N ASP A 61 10.97 0.48 -28.69
CA ASP A 61 12.38 0.28 -28.42
C ASP A 61 12.46 -0.91 -27.47
N GLY A 62 12.63 -2.10 -28.04
CA GLY A 62 12.77 -3.37 -27.37
C GLY A 62 14.13 -3.48 -26.70
N GLY A 63 14.60 -2.36 -26.14
CA GLY A 63 15.65 -2.37 -25.16
C GLY A 63 15.26 -3.42 -24.11
N PRO A 64 16.19 -4.30 -23.74
CA PRO A 64 15.91 -5.31 -22.74
C PRO A 64 15.31 -4.57 -21.54
N VAL A 65 14.07 -4.92 -21.19
CA VAL A 65 13.57 -4.66 -19.84
C VAL A 65 14.68 -5.17 -18.94
N ASP A 66 15.33 -4.24 -18.25
CA ASP A 66 16.35 -4.54 -17.26
C ASP A 66 15.60 -5.23 -16.14
N ALA A 67 15.37 -6.53 -16.35
CA ALA A 67 14.97 -7.50 -15.36
C ALA A 67 16.10 -7.46 -14.35
N SER A 68 15.95 -6.50 -13.43
CA SER A 68 16.98 -6.05 -12.53
C SER A 68 17.62 -7.30 -11.97
N LYS A 69 18.87 -7.49 -12.36
CA LYS A 69 19.70 -8.63 -11.96
C LYS A 69 19.40 -8.92 -10.49
N PRO A 70 19.04 -10.16 -10.10
CA PRO A 70 18.79 -10.49 -8.70
C PRO A 70 19.93 -9.93 -7.86
N ASP A 71 19.58 -9.02 -6.96
CA ASP A 71 20.55 -8.32 -6.14
C ASP A 71 21.42 -9.38 -5.46
N THR A 72 22.72 -9.35 -5.77
CA THR A 72 23.62 -10.46 -5.44
C THR A 72 23.90 -10.39 -3.95
N ALA A 73 23.03 -11.05 -3.18
CA ALA A 73 23.06 -11.11 -1.74
C ALA A 73 24.46 -11.48 -1.24
N VAL A 74 25.02 -10.65 -0.36
CA VAL A 74 26.13 -11.09 0.50
C VAL A 74 25.50 -12.00 1.57
N PRO A 75 25.85 -13.29 1.65
CA PRO A 75 25.19 -14.24 2.54
C PRO A 75 25.46 -13.95 4.02
N GLY A 76 24.40 -14.00 4.83
CA GLY A 76 24.52 -14.10 6.29
C GLY A 76 23.20 -13.90 7.04
N ALA A 77 22.55 -15.01 7.41
CA ALA A 77 21.51 -15.15 8.45
C ALA A 77 20.01 -15.02 8.11
N CYS A 78 19.61 -14.67 6.88
CA CYS A 78 18.19 -14.70 6.50
C CYS A 78 17.76 -16.00 5.79
N ASP A 79 16.58 -16.54 6.12
CA ASP A 79 16.01 -17.72 5.45
C ASP A 79 15.61 -17.43 3.99
N THR A 80 15.18 -16.20 3.71
CA THR A 80 14.79 -15.73 2.37
C THR A 80 15.46 -14.39 2.06
N ASN A 81 15.81 -14.15 0.79
CA ASN A 81 16.52 -12.93 0.37
C ASN A 81 15.87 -12.32 -0.87
N GLY A 82 15.80 -10.99 -0.92
CA GLY A 82 15.30 -10.21 -2.05
C GLY A 82 13.77 -10.23 -2.18
N PHE A 83 13.25 -9.38 -3.05
CA PHE A 83 11.83 -9.31 -3.42
C PHE A 83 11.78 -8.81 -4.86
N VAL A 84 10.99 -9.45 -5.72
CA VAL A 84 10.86 -9.09 -7.14
C VAL A 84 9.43 -8.68 -7.40
N SER A 85 9.18 -7.38 -7.55
CA SER A 85 7.87 -6.85 -7.88
C SER A 85 7.62 -6.89 -9.38
N VAL A 86 6.36 -7.12 -9.76
CA VAL A 86 5.84 -6.90 -11.12
C VAL A 86 4.91 -5.70 -11.21
N ALA A 87 4.43 -5.22 -10.06
CA ALA A 87 3.57 -4.04 -9.94
C ALA A 87 3.86 -3.33 -8.62
N ASP A 88 3.87 -2.01 -8.67
CA ASP A 88 4.09 -1.11 -7.54
C ASP A 88 3.02 -0.01 -7.56
N ASP A 89 2.19 0.02 -6.53
CA ASP A 89 1.17 1.05 -6.33
C ASP A 89 1.53 1.89 -5.11
N GLY A 90 1.28 3.20 -5.16
CA GLY A 90 1.52 4.06 -4.00
C GLY A 90 0.54 5.21 -3.90
N PHE A 91 0.28 5.65 -2.67
CA PHE A 91 -0.69 6.70 -2.35
C PHE A 91 -0.19 7.61 -1.24
N VAL A 92 -0.63 8.87 -1.25
CA VAL A 92 -0.42 9.83 -0.17
C VAL A 92 -1.74 10.10 0.55
N LYS A 93 -1.79 9.77 1.85
CA LYS A 93 -2.93 10.10 2.70
C LYS A 93 -3.00 11.61 2.86
N SER A 94 -4.11 12.19 2.40
CA SER A 94 -4.31 13.64 2.43
C SER A 94 -4.52 14.20 3.85
N SER A 95 -4.83 13.34 4.83
CA SER A 95 -5.06 13.73 6.23
C SER A 95 -3.79 14.07 7.00
N ASP A 96 -2.70 13.34 6.74
CA ASP A 96 -1.48 13.39 7.55
C ASP A 96 -0.19 13.39 6.70
N GLY A 97 -0.29 13.26 5.38
CA GLY A 97 0.86 13.19 4.48
C GLY A 97 1.60 11.85 4.49
N SER A 98 1.05 10.83 5.17
CA SER A 98 1.61 9.48 5.17
C SER A 98 1.57 8.86 3.80
N VAL A 99 2.62 8.13 3.44
CA VAL A 99 2.74 7.44 2.16
C VAL A 99 2.63 5.95 2.39
N GLY A 100 1.79 5.27 1.60
CA GLY A 100 1.77 3.82 1.51
C GLY A 100 2.22 3.39 0.12
N VAL A 101 3.04 2.34 0.05
CA VAL A 101 3.43 1.66 -1.19
C VAL A 101 3.16 0.17 -1.02
N VAL A 102 2.58 -0.45 -2.04
CA VAL A 102 2.37 -1.89 -2.12
C VAL A 102 3.03 -2.40 -3.39
N SER A 103 3.93 -3.35 -3.22
CA SER A 103 4.66 -4.04 -4.29
C SER A 103 4.22 -5.49 -4.35
N GLN A 104 3.86 -6.00 -5.52
CA GLN A 104 3.32 -7.36 -5.69
C GLN A 104 4.20 -8.21 -6.59
N THR A 105 4.41 -9.48 -6.27
CA THR A 105 5.23 -10.41 -7.08
C THR A 105 4.49 -10.97 -8.31
N THR A 106 3.17 -10.86 -8.34
CA THR A 106 2.29 -11.30 -9.43
C THR A 106 0.97 -10.53 -9.35
N LEU A 107 0.18 -10.51 -10.43
CA LEU A 107 -1.19 -9.94 -10.44
C LEU A 107 -2.28 -10.99 -10.19
N ALA A 108 -1.91 -12.26 -10.00
CA ALA A 108 -2.82 -13.36 -9.74
C ALA A 108 -2.57 -13.96 -8.35
N SER A 109 -3.62 -14.38 -7.65
CA SER A 109 -3.47 -15.10 -6.39
C SER A 109 -2.99 -16.55 -6.59
N PRO A 110 -2.21 -17.10 -5.63
CA PRO A 110 -1.68 -16.42 -4.45
C PRO A 110 -0.53 -15.45 -4.79
N VAL A 111 -0.53 -14.28 -4.16
CA VAL A 111 0.46 -13.21 -4.38
C VAL A 111 1.29 -12.94 -3.13
N ASP A 112 2.57 -12.63 -3.29
CA ASP A 112 3.36 -12.05 -2.20
C ASP A 112 3.35 -10.53 -2.34
N ALA A 113 3.08 -9.82 -1.24
CA ALA A 113 2.96 -8.36 -1.22
C ALA A 113 3.95 -7.77 -0.21
N MET A 114 4.78 -6.84 -0.66
CA MET A 114 5.60 -6.00 0.21
C MET A 114 4.89 -4.66 0.42
N GLU A 115 4.84 -4.19 1.66
CA GLU A 115 4.24 -2.91 2.04
C GLU A 115 5.32 -2.01 2.64
N LEU A 116 5.41 -0.77 2.16
CA LEU A 116 6.21 0.30 2.75
C LEU A 116 5.28 1.42 3.18
N VAL A 117 5.26 1.74 4.47
CA VAL A 117 4.51 2.88 5.03
C VAL A 117 5.48 3.90 5.61
N LEU A 118 5.39 5.14 5.14
CA LEU A 118 6.21 6.27 5.59
C LEU A 118 5.31 7.33 6.21
N VAL A 119 5.39 7.45 7.53
CA VAL A 119 4.74 8.54 8.28
C VAL A 119 5.69 9.74 8.32
N PRO A 120 5.22 10.98 8.09
CA PRO A 120 6.00 12.19 8.31
C PRO A 120 6.49 12.29 9.75
N LEU A 121 7.78 12.60 9.93
CA LEU A 121 8.35 12.84 11.26
C LEU A 121 8.08 14.27 11.74
N THR A 122 8.03 15.21 10.80
CA THR A 122 7.74 16.63 11.02
C THR A 122 6.87 17.16 9.88
N GLY A 123 5.84 17.95 10.21
CA GLY A 123 4.90 18.48 9.22
C GLY A 123 4.06 17.40 8.53
N ASN A 124 3.61 17.70 7.31
CA ASN A 124 2.65 16.89 6.54
C ASN A 124 3.28 16.27 5.27
N ALA A 125 4.59 15.99 5.28
CA ALA A 125 5.31 15.46 4.12
C ALA A 125 6.43 14.51 4.53
N VAL A 126 6.63 13.45 3.75
CA VAL A 126 7.76 12.53 3.92
C VAL A 126 9.06 13.25 3.58
N THR A 127 10.00 13.28 4.53
CA THR A 127 11.35 13.80 4.32
C THR A 127 12.19 12.84 3.49
N VAL A 128 12.85 13.37 2.45
CA VAL A 128 13.92 12.71 1.68
C VAL A 128 15.14 12.47 2.57
N GLY A 129 15.79 11.33 2.37
CA GLY A 129 16.99 10.89 3.07
C GLY A 129 16.82 9.57 3.80
N LYS A 130 17.92 9.16 4.45
CA LYS A 130 18.04 7.89 5.13
C LYS A 130 17.38 7.90 6.51
N ARG A 131 16.52 6.93 6.75
CA ARG A 131 15.89 6.61 8.04
C ARG A 131 16.38 5.26 8.52
N THR A 132 17.05 5.22 9.66
CA THR A 132 17.41 3.97 10.33
C THR A 132 16.21 3.47 11.13
N LEU A 133 15.86 2.20 10.96
CA LEU A 133 14.78 1.58 11.70
C LEU A 133 15.15 1.43 13.17
N THR A 134 14.22 1.79 14.05
CA THR A 134 14.37 1.67 15.50
C THR A 134 13.46 0.58 16.05
N ALA A 135 13.52 0.32 17.35
CA ALA A 135 12.61 -0.64 18.00
C ALA A 135 11.12 -0.24 17.87
N VAL A 136 10.82 1.06 17.75
CA VAL A 136 9.46 1.57 17.52
C VAL A 136 8.96 1.16 16.13
N ASP A 137 9.84 1.06 15.15
CA ASP A 137 9.50 0.66 13.78
C ASP A 137 9.29 -0.85 13.62
N ALA A 138 9.57 -1.64 14.66
CA ALA A 138 9.36 -3.09 14.68
C ALA A 138 7.94 -3.52 15.12
N SER A 139 7.03 -2.57 15.36
CA SER A 139 5.62 -2.83 15.69
C SER A 139 4.68 -2.03 14.78
N TYR A 140 3.63 -2.68 14.28
CA TYR A 140 2.75 -2.13 13.25
C TYR A 140 1.87 -0.98 13.77
N ASP A 141 1.52 -1.01 15.06
CA ASP A 141 0.76 0.03 15.73
C ASP A 141 1.50 1.36 15.93
N THR A 142 2.83 1.34 15.91
CA THR A 142 3.66 2.47 16.35
C THR A 142 4.72 2.89 15.34
N CYS A 143 5.00 2.07 14.32
CA CYS A 143 6.02 2.34 13.32
C CYS A 143 5.78 3.66 12.58
N LYS A 144 6.86 4.39 12.35
CA LYS A 144 6.87 5.58 11.48
C LYS A 144 7.45 5.26 10.12
N THR A 145 8.24 4.20 10.04
CA THR A 145 8.74 3.61 8.81
C THR A 145 8.48 2.11 8.88
N CYS A 146 7.34 1.67 8.35
CA CYS A 146 6.93 0.28 8.40
C CYS A 146 7.33 -0.42 7.10
N VAL A 147 8.04 -1.55 7.19
CA VAL A 147 8.31 -2.42 6.04
C VAL A 147 7.82 -3.81 6.38
N LEU A 148 6.88 -4.32 5.58
CA LEU A 148 6.29 -5.64 5.76
C LEU A 148 6.35 -6.45 4.47
N ILE A 149 6.43 -7.77 4.59
CA ILE A 149 6.18 -8.71 3.49
C ILE A 149 5.11 -9.67 3.96
N ARG A 150 4.03 -9.80 3.20
CA ARG A 150 3.00 -10.81 3.39
C ARG A 150 3.07 -11.82 2.26
N THR A 151 2.97 -13.10 2.58
CA THR A 151 3.14 -14.18 1.59
C THR A 151 1.87 -14.92 1.32
N LYS A 152 1.73 -15.39 0.08
CA LYS A 152 0.60 -16.18 -0.43
C LYS A 152 -0.76 -15.60 -0.02
N CYS A 153 -0.91 -14.31 -0.25
CA CYS A 153 -2.13 -13.59 -0.03
C CYS A 153 -3.19 -13.95 -1.07
N ASP A 154 -4.45 -13.86 -0.67
CA ASP A 154 -5.60 -13.88 -1.57
C ASP A 154 -5.72 -12.57 -2.39
N ASP A 155 -6.70 -12.52 -3.30
CA ASP A 155 -6.92 -11.37 -4.19
C ASP A 155 -7.19 -10.05 -3.44
N ASN A 156 -7.67 -10.12 -2.19
CA ASN A 156 -7.97 -8.95 -1.36
C ASN A 156 -6.80 -8.56 -0.44
N LEU A 157 -5.67 -9.27 -0.53
CA LEU A 157 -4.51 -9.11 0.36
C LEU A 157 -4.84 -9.23 1.87
N SER A 158 -6.00 -9.81 2.18
CA SER A 158 -6.57 -9.83 3.53
C SER A 158 -6.28 -11.16 4.23
N ASN A 159 -6.09 -12.24 3.46
CA ASN A 159 -5.75 -13.55 3.97
C ASN A 159 -4.41 -14.00 3.43
N CYS A 160 -3.35 -13.85 4.23
CA CYS A 160 -1.98 -14.22 3.86
C CYS A 160 -1.47 -15.34 4.78
N GLN A 161 -0.60 -16.20 4.26
CA GLN A 161 -0.07 -17.34 5.00
C GLN A 161 0.92 -16.91 6.10
N LYS A 162 1.79 -15.95 5.80
CA LYS A 162 2.79 -15.42 6.75
C LYS A 162 2.96 -13.93 6.58
N THR A 163 3.34 -13.28 7.67
CA THR A 163 3.72 -11.87 7.70
C THR A 163 5.13 -11.76 8.26
N PHE A 164 5.95 -10.97 7.59
CA PHE A 164 7.29 -10.58 8.00
C PHE A 164 7.30 -9.07 8.21
N MET A 165 7.95 -8.60 9.26
CA MET A 165 8.08 -7.18 9.54
C MET A 165 9.54 -6.84 9.81
N ALA A 166 10.01 -5.72 9.26
CA ALA A 166 11.37 -5.26 9.46
C ALA A 166 11.65 -4.98 10.94
N LYS A 167 12.76 -5.53 11.42
CA LYS A 167 13.22 -5.37 12.80
C LYS A 167 14.42 -4.43 12.88
N THR A 168 15.28 -4.47 11.87
CA THR A 168 16.49 -3.67 11.78
C THR A 168 16.74 -3.26 10.33
N GLY A 169 17.59 -2.26 10.14
CA GLY A 169 18.01 -1.79 8.83
C GLY A 169 17.69 -0.33 8.59
N SER A 170 17.49 0.03 7.33
CA SER A 170 17.23 1.40 6.93
C SER A 170 16.42 1.50 5.64
N VAL A 171 15.69 2.61 5.52
CA VAL A 171 15.00 3.04 4.32
C VAL A 171 15.59 4.38 3.89
N ASP A 172 16.09 4.46 2.67
CA ASP A 172 16.64 5.70 2.09
C ASP A 172 15.72 6.22 0.99
N VAL A 173 14.99 7.29 1.27
CA VAL A 173 14.08 7.92 0.30
C VAL A 173 14.89 8.91 -0.52
N THR A 174 15.14 8.63 -1.78
CA THR A 174 15.95 9.50 -2.65
C THR A 174 15.10 10.56 -3.34
N THR A 175 13.84 10.24 -3.64
CA THR A 175 12.91 11.12 -4.34
C THR A 175 11.53 11.05 -3.67
N PHE A 176 10.92 12.20 -3.37
CA PHE A 176 9.52 12.29 -2.95
C PHE A 176 8.86 13.55 -3.53
N GLY A 177 7.97 13.36 -4.50
CA GLY A 177 7.25 14.44 -5.18
C GLY A 177 5.87 14.77 -4.58
N GLY A 178 5.47 14.13 -3.47
CA GLY A 178 4.12 14.28 -2.91
C GLY A 178 3.04 13.65 -3.79
N LYS A 179 1.78 14.05 -3.55
CA LYS A 179 0.62 13.53 -4.29
C LYS A 179 0.72 13.90 -5.78
N GLY A 180 0.56 12.90 -6.65
CA GLY A 180 0.75 13.03 -8.10
C GLY A 180 2.22 13.05 -8.55
N GLY A 181 3.18 13.02 -7.62
CA GLY A 181 4.61 13.01 -7.89
C GLY A 181 5.23 11.61 -7.79
N ARG A 182 6.51 11.52 -8.11
CA ARG A 182 7.29 10.28 -8.05
C ARG A 182 7.80 9.99 -6.64
N LEU A 183 7.90 8.72 -6.29
CA LEU A 183 8.62 8.23 -5.11
C LEU A 183 9.74 7.28 -5.55
N GLU A 184 10.92 7.45 -4.96
CA GLU A 184 12.02 6.48 -5.06
C GLU A 184 12.60 6.25 -3.67
N ALA A 185 12.80 4.98 -3.32
CA ALA A 185 13.46 4.58 -2.09
C ALA A 185 14.32 3.34 -2.27
N SER A 186 15.28 3.16 -1.36
CA SER A 186 16.11 1.97 -1.25
C SER A 186 15.96 1.36 0.14
N LEU A 187 15.70 0.05 0.21
CA LEU A 187 15.55 -0.69 1.45
C LEU A 187 16.78 -1.56 1.70
N ASP A 188 17.33 -1.47 2.89
CA ASP A 188 18.37 -2.37 3.40
C ASP A 188 17.92 -2.84 4.79
N VAL A 189 17.13 -3.91 4.85
CA VAL A 189 16.38 -4.32 6.04
C VAL A 189 16.41 -5.82 6.28
N SER A 190 16.34 -6.20 7.56
CA SER A 190 16.13 -7.58 7.99
C SER A 190 14.77 -7.70 8.67
N LEU A 191 13.92 -8.54 8.11
CA LEU A 191 12.58 -8.84 8.58
C LEU A 191 12.54 -10.17 9.33
N VAL A 192 11.65 -10.27 10.30
CA VAL A 192 11.35 -11.49 11.05
C VAL A 192 9.87 -11.83 10.90
N GLU A 193 9.54 -13.12 10.95
CA GLU A 193 8.15 -13.58 10.94
C GLU A 193 7.42 -13.13 12.22
N VAL A 194 6.25 -12.52 12.04
CA VAL A 194 5.45 -11.92 13.12
C VAL A 194 3.98 -12.30 12.97
N THR A 195 3.26 -12.25 14.08
CA THR A 195 1.80 -12.13 14.12
C THR A 195 1.41 -10.69 14.43
N ILE A 196 0.33 -10.22 13.81
CA ILE A 196 -0.28 -8.91 14.08
C ILE A 196 -1.72 -9.18 14.53
N ASP A 197 -2.08 -8.74 15.74
CA ASP A 197 -3.43 -8.95 16.29
C ASP A 197 -4.45 -7.92 15.80
N GLY A 198 -5.71 -8.05 16.24
CA GLY A 198 -6.79 -7.12 15.87
C GLY A 198 -6.61 -5.70 16.41
N GLN A 199 -5.64 -5.47 17.30
CA GLN A 199 -5.24 -4.16 17.81
C GLN A 199 -3.93 -3.68 17.18
N ASN A 200 -3.47 -4.30 16.10
CA ASN A 200 -2.22 -3.99 15.39
C ASN A 200 -0.95 -4.24 16.20
N LYS A 201 -1.01 -4.97 17.31
CA LYS A 201 0.19 -5.31 18.08
C LYS A 201 0.96 -6.40 17.37
N THR A 202 2.25 -6.15 17.17
CA THR A 202 3.16 -7.10 16.53
C THR A 202 3.86 -7.95 17.57
N SER A 203 3.90 -9.27 17.36
CA SER A 203 4.69 -10.21 18.16
C SER A 203 5.49 -11.16 17.27
N PRO A 204 6.79 -11.38 17.55
CA PRO A 204 7.58 -12.35 16.79
C PRO A 204 7.07 -13.78 16.96
N VAL A 205 7.08 -14.55 15.87
CA VAL A 205 6.79 -15.99 15.92
C VAL A 205 8.01 -16.72 16.49
N ALA A 206 7.82 -17.54 17.52
CA ALA A 206 8.90 -18.32 18.11
C ALA A 206 9.47 -19.32 17.10
N GLY A 207 10.79 -19.24 16.81
CA GLY A 207 11.42 -20.03 15.75
C GLY A 207 10.94 -19.63 14.34
N GLY A 208 10.33 -18.46 14.20
CA GLY A 208 9.86 -17.91 12.94
C GLY A 208 11.01 -17.64 11.96
N LYS A 209 10.65 -17.56 10.67
CA LYS A 209 11.61 -17.33 9.60
C LYS A 209 12.07 -15.88 9.51
N THR A 210 13.14 -15.65 8.77
CA THR A 210 13.69 -14.32 8.49
C THR A 210 13.76 -14.03 6.99
N TRP A 211 13.67 -12.75 6.64
CA TRP A 211 13.72 -12.29 5.25
C TRP A 211 14.60 -11.05 5.15
N CYS A 212 15.60 -11.03 4.27
CA CYS A 212 16.47 -9.88 4.08
C CYS A 212 16.20 -9.19 2.74
N LEU A 213 16.16 -7.87 2.75
CA LEU A 213 16.20 -7.03 1.56
C LEU A 213 17.51 -6.24 1.61
N ALA A 214 18.39 -6.45 0.64
CA ALA A 214 19.64 -5.72 0.51
C ALA A 214 19.53 -4.79 -0.70
N ALA A 215 19.66 -3.48 -0.47
CA ALA A 215 19.57 -2.44 -1.50
C ALA A 215 18.32 -2.48 -2.40
N HIS A 216 17.23 -3.12 -1.95
CA HIS A 216 16.01 -3.31 -2.74
C HIS A 216 15.38 -1.96 -3.11
N LYS A 217 15.11 -1.75 -4.41
CA LYS A 217 14.58 -0.49 -4.93
C LYS A 217 13.06 -0.50 -4.96
N VAL A 218 12.48 0.59 -4.49
CA VAL A 218 11.05 0.90 -4.60
C VAL A 218 10.91 2.13 -5.47
N VAL A 219 10.17 2.00 -6.57
CA VAL A 219 9.94 3.09 -7.52
C VAL A 219 8.46 3.19 -7.83
N VAL A 220 7.82 4.27 -7.41
CA VAL A 220 6.44 4.58 -7.79
C VAL A 220 6.46 5.80 -8.67
N ALA A 221 6.14 5.64 -9.96
CA ALA A 221 6.22 6.72 -10.94
C ALA A 221 5.27 7.88 -10.60
N LYS A 222 4.11 7.57 -10.02
CA LYS A 222 3.09 8.55 -9.65
C LYS A 222 2.31 8.08 -8.42
N LEU A 223 2.45 8.80 -7.31
CA LEU A 223 1.67 8.58 -6.11
C LEU A 223 0.24 9.09 -6.30
N GLN A 224 -0.74 8.31 -5.84
CA GLN A 224 -2.16 8.67 -5.87
C GLN A 224 -2.57 9.60 -4.73
#